data_AF-A0A3R6KTR3-F1
#
_entry.id   AF-A0A3R6KTR3-F1
#
_cell.length_a   1.000
_cell.length_b   1.000
_cell.length_c   1.000
_cell.angle_alpha   90.00
_cell.angle_beta   90.00
_cell.angle_gamma   90.00
#
_symmetry.space_group_name_H-M   'P 1'
#
loop_
_entity.id
_entity.type
_entity.pdbx_description
1 polymer ?
#
loop_
_entity_poly.entity_id
_entity_poly.type
_entity_poly.pdbx_seq_one_letter_code
_entity_poly.pdbx_strand_id
1 'polypeptide(L)'
;MKYVKESAIIFGITMIGEFFNELLPLPVPAGVYGLFLLLLLLCTGLLKLDDIEATGNFLLDIMPILFIPASVGLIESYDAMKAILVPLAVTCLVSTVIVMGVTGKVTEFMVSMLKKKNGKNAGEEKTA
;
A
#
# COMPACT_ATOMS: atom_id res chain seq x y z
N MET A 1 6.54 3.21 28.35
CA MET A 1 7.63 2.98 27.36
C MET A 1 7.19 2.20 26.12
N LYS A 2 5.98 1.61 26.08
CA LYS A 2 5.46 0.86 24.92
C LYS A 2 5.58 1.66 23.61
N TYR A 3 4.95 2.84 23.51
CA TYR A 3 5.02 3.69 22.32
C TYR A 3 6.44 4.01 21.83
N VAL A 4 7.41 4.23 22.74
CA VAL A 4 8.79 4.53 22.36
C VAL A 4 9.46 3.31 21.71
N LYS A 5 9.21 2.10 22.24
CA LYS A 5 9.72 0.85 21.66
C LYS A 5 9.14 0.62 20.26
N GLU A 6 7.83 0.76 20.12
CA GLU A 6 7.15 0.56 18.84
C GLU A 6 7.56 1.61 17.79
N SER A 7 7.69 2.89 18.20
CA SER A 7 8.21 3.95 17.32
C SER A 7 9.64 3.66 16.88
N ALA A 8 10.51 3.18 17.76
CA ALA A 8 11.87 2.81 17.41
C ALA A 8 11.91 1.65 16.38
N ILE A 9 11.00 0.67 16.51
CA ILE A 9 10.87 -0.43 15.56
C ILE A 9 10.43 0.09 14.19
N ILE A 10 9.35 0.87 14.13
CA ILE A 10 8.82 1.44 12.87
C ILE A 10 9.89 2.30 12.21
N PHE A 11 10.55 3.19 12.97
CA PHE A 11 11.59 4.07 12.46
C PHE A 11 12.83 3.29 11.99
N GLY A 12 13.23 2.24 12.71
CA GLY A 12 14.33 1.37 12.32
C GLY A 12 14.07 0.66 10.99
N ILE A 13 12.85 0.15 10.79
CA ILE A 13 12.45 -0.46 9.52
C ILE A 13 12.47 0.55 8.38
N THR A 14 11.96 1.77 8.61
CA THR A 14 12.00 2.86 7.62
C THR A 14 13.44 3.21 7.23
N MET A 15 14.36 3.32 8.21
CA MET A 15 15.78 3.59 7.94
C MET A 15 16.45 2.48 7.12
N ILE A 16 16.13 1.21 7.40
CA ILE A 16 16.63 0.09 6.59
C ILE A 16 16.04 0.14 5.17
N GLY A 17 14.77 0.55 5.02
CA GLY A 17 14.14 0.77 3.72
C GLY A 17 14.83 1.85 2.89
N GLU A 18 15.24 2.95 3.53
CA GLU A 18 16.04 4.02 2.91
C GLU A 18 17.40 3.50 2.45
N PHE A 19 18.09 2.74 3.32
CA PHE A 19 19.37 2.13 2.98
C PHE A 19 19.26 1.17 1.77
N PHE A 20 18.18 0.40 1.67
CA PHE A 20 17.93 -0.43 0.50
C PHE A 20 17.60 0.39 -0.75
N ASN A 21 16.90 1.52 -0.62
CA ASN A 21 16.63 2.41 -1.74
C ASN A 21 17.93 3.01 -2.32
N GLU A 22 18.89 3.38 -1.48
CA GLU A 22 20.19 3.87 -1.94
C GLU A 22 21.06 2.77 -2.57
N LEU A 23 20.98 1.53 -2.05
CA LEU A 23 21.80 0.42 -2.53
C LEU A 23 21.26 -0.24 -3.81
N LEU A 24 19.93 -0.34 -3.95
CA LEU A 24 19.26 -0.98 -5.07
C LEU A 24 18.76 0.07 -6.07
N PRO A 25 19.22 0.06 -7.34
CA PRO A 25 18.84 1.04 -8.36
C PRO A 25 17.44 0.80 -8.94
N LEU A 26 16.45 0.40 -8.13
CA LEU A 26 15.08 0.22 -8.57
C LEU A 26 14.31 1.54 -8.45
N PRO A 27 13.45 1.90 -9.43
CA PRO A 27 12.65 3.12 -9.41
C PRO A 27 11.44 2.99 -8.48
N VAL A 28 11.65 2.57 -7.23
CA VAL A 28 10.61 2.40 -6.22
C VAL A 28 10.94 3.24 -4.99
N PRO A 29 9.98 3.96 -4.39
CA PRO A 29 10.22 4.77 -3.19
C PRO A 29 10.71 3.92 -2.01
N ALA A 30 11.50 4.52 -1.12
CA ALA A 30 11.97 3.88 0.12
C ALA A 30 10.83 3.28 0.98
N GLY A 31 9.67 3.93 1.03
CA GLY A 31 8.49 3.44 1.75
C GLY A 31 8.00 2.06 1.27
N VAL A 32 8.19 1.73 -0.01
CA VAL A 32 7.82 0.41 -0.55
C VAL A 32 8.74 -0.68 0.00
N TYR A 33 10.05 -0.40 0.11
CA TYR A 33 10.99 -1.34 0.74
C TYR A 33 10.66 -1.55 2.22
N GLY A 34 10.38 -0.48 2.95
CA GLY A 34 9.96 -0.57 4.35
C GLY A 34 8.70 -1.42 4.54
N LEU A 35 7.70 -1.29 3.64
CA LEU A 35 6.49 -2.11 3.66
C LEU A 35 6.80 -3.60 3.47
N PHE A 36 7.59 -3.97 2.47
CA PHE A 36 7.95 -5.38 2.24
C PHE A 36 8.79 -5.95 3.38
N LEU A 37 9.71 -5.15 3.94
CA LEU A 37 10.52 -5.57 5.07
C LEU A 37 9.68 -5.83 6.32
N LEU A 38 8.76 -4.91 6.64
CA LEU A 38 7.82 -5.10 7.74
C LEU A 38 6.92 -6.32 7.52
N LEU A 39 6.40 -6.48 6.30
CA LEU A 39 5.57 -7.64 5.93
C LEU A 39 6.33 -8.95 6.13
N LEU A 40 7.58 -9.03 5.67
CA LEU A 40 8.41 -10.23 5.86
C LEU A 40 8.61 -10.54 7.34
N LEU A 41 8.91 -9.54 8.16
CA LEU A 41 9.08 -9.70 9.61
C LEU A 41 7.81 -10.20 10.32
N LEU A 42 6.63 -9.73 9.88
CA LEU A 42 5.35 -10.22 10.36
C LEU A 42 5.10 -11.66 9.90
N CYS A 43 5.36 -11.97 8.63
CA CYS A 43 5.15 -13.31 8.07
C CYS A 43 6.08 -14.36 8.71
N THR A 44 7.33 -14.00 9.04
CA THR A 44 8.27 -14.90 9.73
C THR A 44 8.01 -15.03 11.23
N GLY A 45 7.09 -14.23 11.79
CA GLY A 45 6.79 -14.21 13.23
C GLY A 45 7.92 -13.65 14.10
N LEU A 46 8.95 -13.07 13.48
CA LEU A 46 10.04 -12.35 14.17
C LEU A 46 9.49 -11.09 14.87
N LEU A 47 8.42 -10.52 14.33
CA LEU A 47 7.75 -9.35 14.84
C LEU A 47 6.25 -9.65 14.96
N LYS A 48 5.67 -9.44 16.15
CA LYS A 48 4.23 -9.60 16.37
C LYS A 48 3.51 -8.28 16.10
N LEU A 49 2.26 -8.37 15.64
CA LEU A 49 1.44 -7.17 15.40
C LEU A 49 1.32 -6.30 16.66
N ASP A 50 1.16 -6.96 17.82
CA ASP A 50 1.09 -6.31 19.14
C ASP A 50 2.31 -5.43 19.50
N ASP A 51 3.46 -5.64 18.84
CA ASP A 51 4.70 -4.88 19.05
C ASP A 51 4.77 -3.56 18.25
N ILE A 52 3.82 -3.31 17.35
CA ILE A 52 3.79 -2.08 16.52
C ILE A 52 2.40 -1.45 16.39
N GLU A 53 1.33 -2.16 16.77
CA GLU A 53 -0.05 -1.76 16.51
C GLU A 53 -0.44 -0.46 17.19
N ALA A 54 -0.01 -0.21 18.43
CA ALA A 54 -0.45 0.95 19.18
C ALA A 54 0.13 2.25 18.60
N THR A 55 1.44 2.27 18.31
CA THR A 55 2.08 3.40 17.63
C THR A 55 1.63 3.50 16.18
N GLY A 56 1.45 2.38 15.46
CA GLY A 56 0.96 2.37 14.09
C GLY A 56 -0.41 3.04 13.96
N ASN A 57 -1.37 2.63 14.80
CA ASN A 57 -2.70 3.24 14.84
C ASN A 57 -2.63 4.72 15.25
N PHE A 58 -1.82 5.07 16.25
CA PHE A 58 -1.61 6.46 16.62
C PHE A 58 -1.09 7.32 15.45
N LEU A 59 -0.12 6.82 14.69
CA LEU A 59 0.40 7.51 13.49
C LEU A 59 -0.66 7.65 12.40
N LEU A 60 -1.53 6.64 12.22
CA LEU A 60 -2.66 6.70 11.30
C LEU A 60 -3.69 7.74 11.74
N ASP A 61 -3.98 7.84 13.03
CA ASP A 61 -4.93 8.82 13.58
C ASP A 61 -4.48 10.26 13.34
N ILE A 62 -3.17 10.53 13.47
CA ILE A 62 -2.59 11.87 13.21
C ILE A 62 -2.17 12.09 11.76
N MET A 63 -2.28 11.09 10.89
CA MET A 63 -1.88 11.17 9.47
C MET A 63 -2.44 12.39 8.74
N PRO A 64 -3.72 12.79 8.91
CA PRO A 64 -4.24 14.01 8.29
C PRO A 64 -3.47 15.28 8.69
N ILE A 65 -3.04 15.37 9.96
CA ILE A 65 -2.27 16.50 10.47
C ILE A 65 -0.87 16.52 9.86
N LEU A 66 -0.25 15.34 9.67
CA LEU A 66 1.06 15.21 9.04
C LEU A 66 1.07 15.62 7.55
N PHE A 67 -0.10 15.66 6.88
CA PHE A 67 -0.20 16.16 5.50
C PHE A 67 -0.33 17.67 5.38
N ILE A 68 -0.60 18.40 6.47
CA ILE A 68 -0.79 19.86 6.42
C ILE A 68 0.46 20.56 5.84
N PRO A 69 1.70 20.28 6.30
CA PRO A 69 2.90 20.92 5.75
C PRO A 69 3.07 20.66 4.25
N ALA A 70 2.86 19.41 3.81
CA ALA A 70 2.95 19.05 2.40
C ALA A 70 1.89 19.78 1.55
N SER A 71 0.69 19.95 2.10
CA SER A 71 -0.42 20.67 1.45
C SER A 71 -0.17 22.17 1.36
N VAL A 72 0.42 22.78 2.40
CA VAL A 72 0.79 24.20 2.39
C VAL A 72 1.89 24.47 1.35
N GLY A 73 2.88 23.57 1.22
CA GLY A 73 3.91 23.69 0.17
C GLY A 73 3.34 23.67 -1.25
N LEU A 74 2.24 22.94 -1.49
CA LEU A 74 1.53 22.98 -2.78
C LEU A 74 0.90 24.35 -3.07
N ILE A 75 0.43 25.06 -2.04
CA ILE A 75 -0.16 26.40 -2.19
C ILE A 75 0.89 27.42 -2.64
N GLU A 76 2.16 27.27 -2.24
CA GLU A 76 3.23 28.15 -2.73
C GLU A 76 3.43 28.04 -4.25
N SER A 77 3.07 26.90 -4.85
CA SER A 77 3.10 26.65 -6.30
C SER A 77 1.71 26.77 -6.97
N TYR A 78 0.79 27.50 -6.36
CA TYR A 78 -0.61 27.57 -6.78
C TYR A 78 -0.80 28.03 -8.25
N ASP A 79 -0.02 29.00 -8.72
CA ASP A 79 -0.13 29.51 -10.09
C ASP A 79 0.19 28.44 -11.15
N ALA A 80 1.17 27.58 -10.88
CA ALA A 80 1.49 26.44 -11.75
C ALA A 80 0.41 25.34 -11.66
N MET A 81 -0.17 25.12 -10.46
CA MET A 81 -1.23 24.13 -10.26
C MET A 81 -2.56 24.52 -10.89
N LYS A 82 -2.92 25.81 -10.93
CA LYS A 82 -4.23 26.28 -11.39
C LYS A 82 -4.56 25.81 -12.81
N ALA A 83 -3.57 25.74 -13.69
CA ALA A 83 -3.73 25.24 -15.06
C ALA A 83 -4.08 23.74 -15.13
N ILE A 84 -3.70 22.96 -14.12
CA ILE A 84 -3.80 21.50 -14.11
C ILE A 84 -4.88 21.01 -13.13
N LEU A 85 -5.43 21.88 -12.27
CA LEU A 85 -6.41 21.51 -11.23
C LEU A 85 -7.60 20.72 -11.78
N VAL A 86 -8.22 21.21 -12.86
CA VAL A 86 -9.38 20.57 -13.49
C VAL A 86 -8.97 19.25 -14.16
N PRO A 87 -7.94 19.20 -15.03
CA PRO A 87 -7.42 17.92 -15.55
C PRO A 87 -7.07 16.90 -14.46
N LEU A 88 -6.44 17.34 -13.36
CA LEU A 88 -6.02 16.49 -12.26
C LEU A 88 -7.22 15.91 -11.53
N ALA A 89 -8.21 16.73 -11.16
CA ALA A 89 -9.42 16.26 -10.48
C ALA A 89 -10.21 15.26 -11.34
N VAL A 90 -10.37 15.55 -12.63
CA VAL A 90 -11.05 14.64 -13.57
C VAL A 90 -10.25 13.35 -13.74
N THR A 91 -8.93 13.43 -13.92
CA THR A 91 -8.07 12.24 -14.07
C THR A 91 -8.09 11.38 -12.82
N CYS A 92 -8.02 11.96 -11.62
CA CYS A 92 -8.12 11.23 -10.36
C CYS A 92 -9.45 10.47 -10.24
N LEU A 93 -10.59 11.14 -10.50
CA LEU A 93 -11.90 10.51 -10.42
C LEU A 93 -12.07 9.40 -11.47
N VAL A 94 -11.78 9.71 -12.74
CA VAL A 94 -11.96 8.77 -13.85
C VAL A 94 -11.03 7.56 -13.70
N SER A 95 -9.75 7.79 -13.40
CA SER A 95 -8.79 6.68 -13.18
C SER A 95 -9.17 5.81 -11.99
N THR A 96 -9.64 6.40 -10.88
CA THR A 96 -10.09 5.62 -9.71
C THR A 96 -11.25 4.69 -10.07
N VAL A 97 -12.27 5.21 -10.78
CA VAL A 97 -13.43 4.40 -11.21
C VAL A 97 -12.99 3.31 -12.20
N ILE A 98 -12.13 3.64 -13.16
CA ILE A 98 -11.62 2.67 -14.14
C ILE A 98 -10.82 1.57 -13.44
N VAL A 99 -9.86 1.93 -12.57
CA VAL A 99 -9.02 0.97 -11.84
C VAL A 99 -9.89 0.05 -10.98
N MET A 100 -10.87 0.60 -10.27
CA MET A 100 -11.79 -0.19 -9.45
C MET A 100 -12.62 -1.16 -10.31
N GLY A 101 -13.17 -0.70 -11.44
CA GLY A 101 -13.96 -1.53 -12.35
C GLY A 101 -13.15 -2.63 -13.03
N VAL A 102 -11.96 -2.31 -13.53
CA VAL A 102 -11.05 -3.28 -14.17
C VAL A 102 -10.57 -4.31 -13.17
N THR A 103 -10.12 -3.89 -11.98
CA THR A 103 -9.65 -4.81 -10.93
C THR A 103 -10.76 -5.76 -10.50
N GLY A 104 -11.98 -5.24 -10.31
CA GLY A 104 -13.15 -6.06 -10.00
C GLY A 104 -13.45 -7.10 -11.08
N LYS A 105 -13.48 -6.69 -12.36
CA LYS A 105 -13.73 -7.59 -13.49
C LYS A 105 -12.64 -8.65 -13.66
N VAL A 106 -11.38 -8.28 -13.51
CA VAL A 106 -10.25 -9.22 -13.58
C VAL A 106 -10.36 -10.25 -12.45
N THR A 107 -10.67 -9.82 -11.23
CA THR A 107 -10.84 -10.72 -10.09
C THR A 107 -12.03 -11.68 -10.30
N GLU A 108 -13.17 -11.15 -10.76
CA GLU A 108 -14.36 -11.96 -11.09
C GLU A 108 -14.05 -12.99 -12.18
N PHE A 109 -13.32 -12.59 -13.22
CA PHE A 109 -12.88 -13.48 -14.28
C PHE A 109 -11.96 -14.59 -13.76
N MET A 110 -10.95 -14.25 -12.95
CA MET A 110 -10.05 -15.23 -12.33
C MET A 110 -10.80 -16.25 -11.46
N VAL A 111 -11.73 -15.79 -10.63
CA VAL A 111 -12.55 -16.65 -9.78
C VAL A 111 -13.46 -17.56 -10.62
N SER A 112 -14.05 -17.04 -11.70
CA SER A 112 -14.90 -17.83 -12.60
C SER A 112 -14.13 -18.95 -13.32
N MET A 113 -12.88 -18.70 -13.72
CA MET A 113 -12.01 -19.71 -14.33
C MET A 113 -11.63 -20.82 -13.34
N LEU A 114 -11.34 -20.47 -12.09
CA LEU A 114 -11.05 -21.45 -11.03
C LEU A 114 -12.27 -22.34 -10.74
N LYS A 115 -13.48 -21.77 -10.67
CA LYS A 115 -14.73 -22.53 -10.52
C LYS A 115 -14.98 -23.50 -11.68
N LYS A 116 -14.76 -23.06 -12.92
CA LYS A 116 -14.93 -23.91 -14.11
C LYS A 116 -13.93 -25.06 -14.17
N LYS A 117 -12.69 -24.84 -13.70
CA LYS A 117 -11.66 -25.88 -13.61
C LYS A 117 -11.97 -26.92 -12.53
N ASN A 118 -12.43 -26.50 -11.35
CA ASN A 118 -12.85 -27.43 -10.29
C ASN A 118 -14.11 -28.23 -10.66
N GLY A 119 -15.07 -27.62 -11.37
CA GLY A 119 -16.26 -28.32 -11.85
C GLY A 119 -15.97 -29.36 -12.94
N LYS A 120 -14.89 -29.18 -13.72
CA LYS A 120 -14.44 -30.16 -14.73
C LYS A 120 -13.74 -31.36 -14.10
N ASN A 121 -12.86 -31.11 -13.12
CA ASN A 121 -12.16 -32.18 -12.39
C ASN A 121 -13.12 -33.09 -11.59
N ALA A 122 -14.21 -32.54 -11.03
CA ALA A 122 -15.22 -33.35 -10.31
C ALA A 122 -16.11 -34.21 -11.24
N GLY A 123 -16.16 -33.91 -12.54
CA GLY A 123 -16.89 -34.70 -13.53
C GLY A 123 -16.09 -35.92 -14.02
N GLU A 124 -14.76 -35.77 -14.15
CA GLU A 124 -13.86 -36.85 -14.58
C GLU A 124 -13.63 -37.89 -13.47
N GLU A 125 -13.67 -37.52 -12.18
CA GLU A 125 -13.52 -38.47 -11.07
C GLU A 125 -14.74 -39.40 -10.87
N LYS A 126 -15.91 -39.06 -11.43
CA LYS A 126 -17.12 -39.89 -11.38
C LYS A 126 -17.31 -40.82 -12.58
N THR A 127 -16.44 -40.72 -13.59
CA THR A 127 -16.49 -41.53 -14.82
C THR A 127 -15.35 -42.54 -14.96
N ALA A 128 -14.41 -42.57 -14.00
CA ALA A 128 -13.44 -43.64 -13.80
C ALA A 128 -13.95 -44.64 -12.75
#